data_AF-A0A937BJ23-F1
#
_entry.id   AF-A0A937BJ23-F1
#
_cell.length_a   1.000
_cell.length_b   1.000
_cell.length_c   1.000
_cell.angle_alpha   90.00
_cell.angle_beta   90.00
_cell.angle_gamma   90.00
#
_symmetry.space_group_name_H-M   'P 1'
#
loop_
_entity.id
_entity.type
_entity.pdbx_description
1 polymer ?
#
loop_
_entity_poly.entity_id
_entity_poly.type
_entity_poly.pdbx_seq_one_letter_code
_entity_poly.pdbx_strand_id
1 'polypeptide(L)'
;MNVSKRTLSTLLCLSLAALLGNSALAHEKMESKGECKHSWSKKDGYAAHFDKRMSALQTSLQLTPNQEASWTEFSNKLKPVKIDRPEHQDWKDLSTPDRLDRRLDQMKSHEKEMADHAAAVRTFYDTLTQDQKKIFDKHFQPHHSNSYDKK
;
A
#
# COMPACT_ATOMS: atom_id res chain seq x y z
N MET A 1 77.83 -35.79 -19.95
CA MET A 1 78.22 -36.96 -19.15
C MET A 1 77.81 -36.72 -17.69
N ASN A 2 77.38 -37.78 -17.03
CA ASN A 2 77.02 -37.90 -15.61
C ASN A 2 75.61 -37.47 -15.15
N VAL A 3 74.73 -38.46 -15.29
CA VAL A 3 73.63 -38.86 -14.42
C VAL A 3 74.06 -38.97 -12.95
N SER A 4 73.17 -38.58 -12.01
CA SER A 4 72.97 -39.09 -10.63
C SER A 4 72.72 -37.94 -9.64
N LYS A 5 71.90 -38.00 -8.59
CA LYS A 5 71.18 -39.09 -7.91
C LYS A 5 70.09 -38.46 -7.04
N ARG A 6 69.02 -39.22 -6.82
CA ARG A 6 67.94 -38.97 -5.84
C ARG A 6 68.46 -39.10 -4.41
N THR A 7 67.99 -38.26 -3.49
CA THR A 7 67.87 -38.62 -2.07
C THR A 7 66.65 -37.94 -1.43
N LEU A 8 65.82 -38.78 -0.82
CA LEU A 8 64.77 -38.47 0.15
C LEU A 8 65.34 -37.73 1.37
N SER A 9 64.56 -36.88 2.03
CA SER A 9 64.11 -37.11 3.42
C SER A 9 63.39 -35.86 3.98
N THR A 10 62.31 -36.13 4.70
CA THR A 10 61.39 -35.24 5.41
C THR A 10 62.05 -34.43 6.54
N LEU A 11 61.47 -33.27 6.87
CA LEU A 11 61.49 -32.49 8.13
C LEU A 11 61.01 -31.08 7.72
N LEU A 12 60.37 -30.19 8.49
CA LEU A 12 59.79 -30.10 9.82
C LEU A 12 58.94 -28.82 9.73
N CYS A 13 57.89 -28.75 10.53
CA CYS A 13 56.88 -27.70 10.56
C CYS A 13 57.37 -26.26 10.85
N LEU A 14 56.46 -25.34 10.50
CA LEU A 14 56.08 -24.09 11.19
C LEU A 14 56.95 -22.83 11.01
N SER A 15 56.21 -21.70 10.98
CA SER A 15 56.61 -20.28 10.88
C SER A 15 56.55 -19.75 9.44
N LEU A 16 56.08 -18.55 9.13
CA LEU A 16 55.63 -17.41 9.92
C LEU A 16 54.83 -16.48 8.99
N ALA A 17 53.91 -15.71 9.59
CA ALA A 17 53.11 -14.60 9.09
C ALA A 17 53.43 -13.97 7.70
N ALA A 18 52.37 -13.68 6.96
CA ALA A 18 52.31 -12.50 6.10
C ALA A 18 51.04 -11.71 6.44
N LEU A 19 51.25 -10.55 7.08
CA LEU A 19 50.24 -9.56 7.43
C LEU A 19 50.44 -8.37 6.48
N LEU A 20 49.58 -8.26 5.47
CA LEU A 20 49.34 -7.06 4.64
C LEU A 20 47.88 -7.24 4.16
N GLY A 21 46.87 -6.62 4.77
CA GLY A 21 46.59 -5.20 4.63
C GLY A 21 45.83 -4.95 3.33
N ASN A 22 44.49 -4.95 3.37
CA ASN A 22 43.67 -4.20 2.41
C ASN A 22 42.28 -3.94 3.02
N SER A 23 42.07 -2.69 3.41
CA SER A 23 40.82 -2.14 3.89
C SER A 23 39.79 -2.16 2.75
N ALA A 24 38.85 -3.09 2.79
CA ALA A 24 37.67 -3.06 1.95
C ALA A 24 36.46 -3.20 2.87
N LEU A 25 35.95 -2.03 3.27
CA LEU A 25 34.60 -1.78 3.74
C LEU A 25 34.07 -2.84 4.70
N ALA A 26 34.10 -2.51 5.99
CA ALA A 26 33.13 -3.02 6.94
C ALA A 26 31.74 -2.82 6.32
N HIS A 27 31.21 -3.86 5.67
CA HIS A 27 29.79 -3.99 5.46
C HIS A 27 29.27 -4.40 6.83
N GLU A 28 29.17 -3.39 7.71
CA GLU A 28 28.27 -3.45 8.84
C GLU A 28 26.93 -3.84 8.22
N LYS A 29 26.54 -5.09 8.45
CA LYS A 29 25.15 -5.50 8.25
C LYS A 29 24.37 -4.55 9.14
N MET A 30 23.89 -3.45 8.57
CA MET A 30 22.72 -2.77 9.09
C MET A 30 21.60 -3.79 8.98
N GLU A 31 21.49 -4.63 10.02
CA GLU A 31 20.30 -5.39 10.30
C GLU A 31 19.21 -4.36 10.56
N SER A 32 18.56 -3.95 9.48
CA SER A 32 17.38 -3.10 9.50
C SER A 32 16.26 -3.89 10.18
N LYS A 33 16.25 -3.89 11.52
CA LYS A 33 15.07 -4.15 12.33
C LYS A 33 14.17 -2.91 12.32
N GLY A 34 13.80 -2.48 11.13
CA GLY A 34 12.62 -1.66 10.90
C GLY A 34 11.46 -2.60 10.63
N GLU A 35 10.97 -3.30 11.66
CA GLU A 35 9.67 -3.94 11.58
C GLU A 35 8.63 -2.84 11.38
N CYS A 36 8.32 -2.51 10.13
CA CYS A 36 7.13 -1.75 9.80
C CYS A 36 5.94 -2.64 10.17
N LYS A 37 5.49 -2.54 11.43
CA LYS A 37 4.28 -3.19 11.94
C LYS A 37 3.05 -2.54 11.30
N HIS A 38 2.89 -2.72 10.00
CA HIS A 38 1.60 -2.50 9.36
C HIS A 38 0.70 -3.66 9.75
N SER A 39 0.01 -3.53 10.87
CA SER A 39 -1.10 -4.40 11.25
C SER A 39 -2.22 -4.23 10.22
N TRP A 40 -2.08 -4.88 9.05
CA TRP A 40 -3.17 -5.07 8.10
C TRP A 40 -3.94 -6.31 8.50
N SER A 41 -4.64 -6.23 9.63
CA SER A 41 -5.70 -7.19 9.92
C SER A 41 -6.82 -6.51 10.68
N LYS A 42 -7.56 -5.65 9.97
CA LYS A 42 -8.97 -5.50 10.31
C LYS A 42 -9.66 -6.76 9.78
N LYS A 43 -10.26 -7.54 10.67
CA LYS A 43 -11.01 -8.77 10.34
C LYS A 43 -12.20 -8.49 9.41
N ASP A 44 -12.68 -7.25 9.41
CA ASP A 44 -13.82 -6.83 8.63
C ASP A 44 -13.30 -6.28 7.28
N GLY A 45 -13.71 -6.89 6.17
CA GLY A 45 -13.28 -6.43 4.83
C GLY A 45 -13.75 -5.01 4.50
N TYR A 46 -13.22 -4.43 3.42
CA TYR A 46 -13.57 -3.07 2.95
C TYR A 46 -15.08 -2.82 2.83
N ALA A 47 -15.85 -3.82 2.35
CA ALA A 47 -17.30 -3.71 2.23
C ALA A 47 -18.01 -3.55 3.58
N ALA A 48 -17.62 -4.32 4.61
CA ALA A 48 -18.23 -4.22 5.94
C ALA A 48 -17.95 -2.86 6.59
N HIS A 49 -16.74 -2.32 6.39
CA HIS A 49 -16.40 -0.97 6.83
C HIS A 49 -17.20 0.11 6.09
N PHE A 50 -17.41 -0.06 4.79
CA PHE A 50 -18.26 0.82 4.00
C PHE A 50 -19.70 0.81 4.52
N ASP A 51 -20.30 -0.37 4.67
CA ASP A 51 -21.69 -0.52 5.13
C ASP A 51 -21.89 0.12 6.51
N LYS A 52 -20.94 -0.10 7.44
CA LYS A 52 -20.95 0.54 8.76
C LYS A 52 -20.89 2.07 8.67
N ARG A 53 -20.02 2.61 7.81
CA ARG A 53 -19.87 4.06 7.63
C ARG A 53 -21.13 4.66 6.99
N MET A 54 -21.72 3.99 6.01
CA MET A 54 -22.94 4.45 5.35
C MET A 54 -24.13 4.43 6.30
N SER A 55 -24.31 3.37 7.09
CA SER A 55 -25.37 3.31 8.10
C SER A 55 -25.25 4.41 9.17
N ALA A 56 -24.02 4.67 9.64
CA ALA A 56 -23.77 5.76 10.59
C ALA A 56 -24.08 7.14 9.97
N LEU A 57 -23.73 7.35 8.70
CA LEU A 57 -24.03 8.58 7.98
C LEU A 57 -25.54 8.77 7.77
N GLN A 58 -26.27 7.74 7.35
CA GLN A 58 -27.72 7.78 7.17
C GLN A 58 -28.44 8.18 8.47
N THR A 59 -28.03 7.56 9.58
CA THR A 59 -28.57 7.86 10.92
C THR A 59 -28.29 9.31 11.33
N SER A 60 -27.07 9.79 11.05
CA SER A 60 -26.66 11.15 11.42
C SER A 60 -27.36 12.22 10.59
N LEU A 61 -27.67 11.93 9.32
CA LEU A 61 -28.34 12.87 8.41
C LEU A 61 -29.85 12.99 8.70
N GLN A 62 -30.46 12.03 9.40
CA GLN A 62 -31.90 11.99 9.67
C GLN A 62 -32.70 12.24 8.38
N LEU A 63 -32.49 11.39 7.37
CA LEU A 63 -33.08 11.57 6.05
C LEU A 63 -34.61 11.53 6.12
N THR A 64 -35.23 12.40 5.33
CA THR A 64 -36.68 12.38 5.14
C THR A 64 -37.07 11.26 4.16
N PRO A 65 -38.33 10.76 4.19
CA PRO A 65 -38.78 9.73 3.24
C PRO A 65 -38.56 10.10 1.77
N ASN A 66 -38.59 11.41 1.44
CA ASN A 66 -38.36 11.91 0.09
C ASN A 66 -36.88 11.84 -0.35
N GLN A 67 -35.93 11.72 0.58
CA GLN A 67 -34.50 11.66 0.31
C GLN A 67 -33.95 10.22 0.25
N GLU A 68 -34.71 9.22 0.73
CA GLU A 68 -34.29 7.81 0.80
C GLU A 68 -34.01 7.19 -0.58
N ALA A 69 -34.75 7.62 -1.62
CA ALA A 69 -34.49 7.20 -3.00
C ALA A 69 -33.10 7.66 -3.47
N SER A 70 -32.79 8.95 -3.29
CA SER A 70 -31.48 9.52 -3.65
C SER A 70 -30.34 8.94 -2.82
N TRP A 71 -30.59 8.61 -1.55
CA TRP A 71 -29.62 7.91 -0.70
C TRP A 71 -29.29 6.50 -1.21
N THR A 72 -30.29 5.76 -1.66
CA THR A 72 -30.10 4.40 -2.20
C THR A 72 -29.27 4.44 -3.48
N GLU A 73 -29.56 5.37 -4.39
CA GLU A 73 -28.76 5.56 -5.62
C GLU A 73 -27.31 5.94 -5.30
N PHE A 74 -27.13 6.91 -4.41
CA PHE A 74 -25.82 7.35 -3.93
C PHE A 74 -25.00 6.20 -3.33
N SER A 75 -25.55 5.52 -2.33
CA SER A 75 -24.85 4.47 -1.59
C SER A 75 -24.50 3.28 -2.48
N ASN A 76 -25.36 2.93 -3.45
CA ASN A 76 -25.06 1.89 -4.44
C ASN A 76 -23.93 2.29 -5.39
N LYS A 77 -23.87 3.56 -5.82
CA LYS A 77 -22.80 4.06 -6.69
C LYS A 77 -21.44 4.12 -6.00
N LEU A 78 -21.41 4.37 -4.69
CA LEU A 78 -20.17 4.44 -3.92
C LEU A 78 -19.74 3.10 -3.32
N LYS A 79 -20.58 2.05 -3.42
CA LYS A 79 -20.29 0.77 -2.81
C LYS A 79 -19.01 0.19 -3.41
N PRO A 80 -18.01 -0.17 -2.59
CA PRO A 80 -16.82 -0.82 -3.09
C PRO A 80 -17.23 -2.14 -3.72
N VAL A 81 -17.10 -2.22 -5.04
CA VAL A 81 -17.26 -3.48 -5.76
C VAL A 81 -16.15 -4.40 -5.27
N LYS A 82 -16.47 -5.67 -5.04
CA LYS A 82 -15.42 -6.67 -4.87
C LYS A 82 -14.65 -6.72 -6.19
N ILE A 83 -13.54 -6.00 -6.24
CA ILE A 83 -12.58 -6.20 -7.31
C ILE A 83 -12.03 -7.60 -7.04
N ASP A 84 -12.50 -8.57 -7.82
CA ASP A 84 -11.77 -9.82 -7.99
C ASP A 84 -10.38 -9.38 -8.41
N ARG A 85 -9.46 -9.45 -7.44
CA ARG A 85 -8.13 -8.89 -7.60
C ARG A 85 -7.57 -9.56 -8.84
N PRO A 86 -7.38 -8.81 -9.95
CA PRO A 86 -6.98 -9.42 -11.20
C PRO A 86 -5.78 -10.29 -10.88
N GLU A 87 -5.87 -11.55 -11.30
CA GLU A 87 -4.87 -12.61 -11.05
C GLU A 87 -3.50 -11.96 -11.03
N HIS A 88 -2.83 -12.03 -9.86
CA HIS A 88 -1.62 -11.28 -9.53
C HIS A 88 -0.75 -11.08 -10.76
N GLN A 89 -0.99 -10.01 -11.50
CA GLN A 89 -0.42 -9.93 -12.83
C GLN A 89 1.07 -9.79 -12.60
N ASP A 90 1.88 -10.65 -13.20
CA ASP A 90 3.29 -10.77 -12.83
C ASP A 90 4.06 -9.52 -13.25
N TRP A 91 3.97 -8.50 -12.39
CA TRP A 91 4.69 -7.23 -12.50
C TRP A 91 6.20 -7.45 -12.59
N LYS A 92 6.67 -8.62 -12.13
CA LYS A 92 8.06 -9.08 -12.18
C LYS A 92 8.55 -9.29 -13.61
N ASP A 93 7.67 -9.68 -14.52
CA ASP A 93 8.04 -10.00 -15.91
C ASP A 93 7.95 -8.78 -16.83
N LEU A 94 7.35 -7.68 -16.37
CA LEU A 94 7.25 -6.43 -17.12
C LEU A 94 8.57 -5.66 -17.07
N SER A 95 8.98 -5.12 -18.23
CA SER A 95 10.05 -4.13 -18.30
C SER A 95 9.63 -2.85 -17.54
N THR A 96 10.59 -1.99 -17.20
CA THR A 96 10.29 -0.75 -16.47
C THR A 96 9.36 0.19 -17.24
N PRO A 97 9.53 0.42 -18.57
CA PRO A 97 8.57 1.18 -19.38
C PRO A 97 7.16 0.57 -19.37
N ASP A 98 7.00 -0.73 -19.62
CA ASP A 98 5.69 -1.38 -19.66
C ASP A 98 4.97 -1.30 -18.30
N ARG A 99 5.74 -1.36 -17.20
CA ARG A 99 5.22 -1.17 -15.84
C ARG A 99 4.68 0.24 -15.62
N LEU A 100 5.32 1.27 -16.19
CA LEU A 100 4.84 2.64 -16.11
C LEU A 100 3.55 2.81 -16.92
N ASP A 101 3.51 2.30 -18.14
CA ASP A 101 2.33 2.37 -19.01
C ASP A 101 1.12 1.70 -18.34
N ARG A 102 1.33 0.52 -17.75
CA ARG A 102 0.28 -0.17 -16.99
C ARG A 102 -0.23 0.64 -15.80
N ARG A 103 0.66 1.32 -15.06
CA ARG A 103 0.23 2.20 -13.96
C ARG A 103 -0.56 3.38 -14.47
N LEU A 104 -0.18 3.97 -15.60
CA LEU A 104 -0.94 5.06 -16.23
C LEU A 104 -2.34 4.60 -16.60
N ASP A 105 -2.49 3.40 -17.15
CA ASP A 105 -3.82 2.87 -17.50
C ASP A 105 -4.67 2.58 -16.27
N GLN A 106 -4.06 2.06 -15.19
CA GLN A 106 -4.75 1.94 -13.91
C GLN A 106 -5.20 3.31 -13.39
N MET A 107 -4.34 4.32 -13.42
CA MET A 107 -4.69 5.69 -13.00
C MET A 107 -5.89 6.24 -13.78
N LYS A 108 -5.94 6.05 -15.11
CA LYS A 108 -7.09 6.46 -15.93
C LYS A 108 -8.38 5.75 -15.53
N SER A 109 -8.32 4.46 -15.22
CA SER A 109 -9.48 3.70 -14.73
C SER A 109 -9.98 4.27 -13.40
N HIS A 110 -9.07 4.52 -12.45
CA HIS A 110 -9.41 5.08 -11.15
C HIS A 110 -9.95 6.51 -11.28
N GLU A 111 -9.42 7.31 -12.21
CA GLU A 111 -9.93 8.66 -12.51
C GLU A 111 -11.39 8.60 -12.95
N LYS A 112 -11.74 7.68 -13.86
CA LYS A 112 -13.11 7.48 -14.31
C LYS A 112 -14.04 7.08 -13.16
N GLU A 113 -13.62 6.11 -12.34
CA GLU A 113 -14.40 5.69 -11.16
C GLU A 113 -14.61 6.86 -10.18
N MET A 114 -13.57 7.66 -9.94
CA MET A 114 -13.67 8.84 -9.09
C MET A 114 -14.58 9.92 -9.66
N ALA A 115 -14.60 10.11 -10.98
CA ALA A 115 -15.53 11.03 -11.63
C ALA A 115 -16.99 10.58 -11.45
N ASP A 116 -17.26 9.27 -11.60
CA ASP A 116 -18.60 8.69 -11.37
C ASP A 116 -19.03 8.84 -9.90
N HIS A 117 -18.13 8.59 -8.94
CA HIS A 117 -18.39 8.85 -7.52
C HIS A 117 -18.66 10.32 -7.24
N ALA A 118 -17.87 11.24 -7.83
CA ALA A 118 -18.05 12.67 -7.65
C ALA A 118 -19.40 13.15 -8.20
N ALA A 119 -19.84 12.62 -9.34
CA ALA A 119 -21.17 12.91 -9.88
C ALA A 119 -22.27 12.43 -8.92
N ALA A 120 -22.19 11.19 -8.41
CA ALA A 120 -23.15 10.66 -7.45
C ALA A 120 -23.21 11.48 -6.15
N VAL A 121 -22.06 11.90 -5.62
CA VAL A 121 -21.97 12.77 -4.44
C VAL A 121 -22.67 14.11 -4.71
N ARG A 122 -22.40 14.77 -5.83
CA ARG A 122 -23.01 16.07 -6.17
C ARG A 122 -24.54 15.95 -6.24
N THR A 123 -25.05 14.96 -6.97
CA THR A 123 -26.49 14.72 -7.10
C THR A 123 -27.15 14.51 -5.74
N PHE A 124 -26.57 13.69 -4.86
CA PHE A 124 -27.12 13.48 -3.52
C PHE A 124 -27.02 14.74 -2.65
N TYR A 125 -25.89 15.45 -2.69
CA TYR A 125 -25.65 16.65 -1.92
C TYR A 125 -26.68 17.75 -2.23
N ASP A 126 -27.13 17.87 -3.48
CA ASP A 126 -28.15 18.84 -3.88
C ASP A 126 -29.53 18.56 -3.25
N THR A 127 -29.80 17.32 -2.84
CA THR A 127 -31.05 16.95 -2.13
C THR A 127 -31.02 17.26 -0.64
N LEU A 128 -29.84 17.56 -0.07
CA LEU A 128 -29.66 17.78 1.36
C LEU A 128 -29.99 19.22 1.78
N THR A 129 -30.55 19.36 2.98
CA THR A 129 -30.72 20.67 3.62
C THR A 129 -29.36 21.24 4.06
N GLN A 130 -29.31 22.54 4.37
CA GLN A 130 -28.06 23.18 4.79
C GLN A 130 -27.43 22.53 6.04
N ASP A 131 -28.24 22.08 7.01
CA ASP A 131 -27.72 21.43 8.21
C ASP A 131 -27.26 20.00 7.93
N GLN A 132 -27.95 19.26 7.05
CA GLN A 132 -27.51 17.95 6.58
C GLN A 132 -26.19 18.04 5.81
N LYS A 133 -26.02 19.06 4.96
CA LYS A 133 -24.78 19.34 4.23
C LYS A 133 -23.58 19.49 5.18
N LYS A 134 -23.73 20.23 6.29
CA LYS A 134 -22.67 20.37 7.30
C LYS A 134 -22.30 19.04 7.96
N ILE A 135 -23.28 18.17 8.20
CA ILE A 135 -23.04 16.82 8.76
C ILE A 135 -22.29 15.98 7.72
N PHE A 136 -22.76 16.00 6.48
CA PHE A 136 -22.12 15.31 5.36
C PHE A 136 -20.66 15.73 5.21
N ASP A 137 -20.37 17.03 5.15
CA ASP A 137 -19.01 17.55 4.96
C ASP A 137 -18.04 17.07 6.05
N LYS A 138 -18.48 17.02 7.32
CA LYS A 138 -17.67 16.49 8.43
C LYS A 138 -17.29 15.02 8.24
N HIS A 139 -18.16 14.21 7.66
CA HIS A 139 -17.88 12.80 7.40
C HIS A 139 -16.90 12.56 6.24
N PHE A 140 -16.70 13.56 5.38
CA PHE A 140 -15.78 13.49 4.24
C PHE A 140 -14.49 14.32 4.45
N GLN A 141 -14.32 14.94 5.61
CA GLN A 141 -13.07 15.61 5.95
C GLN A 141 -11.91 14.62 5.98
N PRO A 142 -10.77 14.94 5.33
CA PRO A 142 -9.56 14.16 5.48
C PRO A 142 -9.14 14.12 6.95
N HIS A 143 -9.14 12.93 7.55
CA HIS A 143 -8.51 12.74 8.85
C HIS A 143 -6.99 12.75 8.64
N HIS A 144 -6.39 13.92 8.78
CA HIS A 144 -4.94 14.04 8.91
C HIS A 144 -4.53 13.37 10.24
N SER A 145 -4.08 12.12 10.21
CA SER A 145 -3.41 11.54 11.37
C SER A 145 -2.05 12.21 11.49
N ASN A 146 -1.93 13.20 12.36
CA ASN A 146 -0.64 13.80 12.73
C ASN A 146 0.15 12.78 13.55
N SER A 147 0.83 11.86 12.88
CA SER A 147 1.59 10.78 13.52
C SER A 147 3.00 11.19 13.98
N TYR A 148 3.30 12.50 14.00
CA TYR A 148 4.66 13.02 14.26
C TYR A 148 4.86 13.66 15.65
N ASP A 149 3.84 13.68 16.52
CA ASP A 149 3.89 14.42 17.79
C ASP A 149 3.93 13.52 19.03
N LYS A 150 4.87 12.56 19.04
CA LYS A 150 5.27 11.84 20.27
C LYS A 150 6.79 11.86 20.36
N LYS A 151 7.32 12.79 21.15
CA LYS A 151 8.67 12.76 21.73
C LYS A 151 8.55 12.68 23.24
#